data_AF-A0A2A5DER9-F1
#
_entry.id   AF-A0A2A5DER9-F1
#
_cell.length_a   1.000
_cell.length_b   1.000
_cell.length_c   1.000
_cell.angle_alpha   90.00
_cell.angle_beta   90.00
_cell.angle_gamma   90.00
#
_symmetry.space_group_name_H-M   'P 1'
#
loop_
_entity.id
_entity.type
_entity.pdbx_description
1 polymer ?
#
loop_
_entity_poly.entity_id
_entity_poly.type
_entity_poly.pdbx_seq_one_letter_code
_entity_poly.pdbx_strand_id
1 'polypeptide(L)'
;MIEVLLVIVVAGILMTMGVPKSSTTLENAGVNKAVADMQSIWLSQRRYRMEYGTFAPSMKALVQEGFLHQTFLKKRDPFEYKILAKSRGRLKIRAIRAGGGSWGGSLTLDEMGDIEGKITDGRGQSIEP
;
A
#
# COMPACT_ATOMS: atom_id res chain seq x y z
N MET A 1 -32.47 -32.88 28.71
CA MET A 1 -31.72 -33.48 27.59
C MET A 1 -32.00 -32.76 26.26
N ILE A 2 -33.27 -32.54 25.88
CA ILE A 2 -33.64 -31.76 24.67
C ILE A 2 -33.06 -30.34 24.64
N GLU A 3 -32.98 -29.69 25.81
CA GLU A 3 -32.48 -28.34 25.99
C GLU A 3 -30.99 -28.19 25.64
N VAL A 4 -30.15 -29.16 26.03
CA VAL A 4 -28.72 -29.18 25.70
C VAL A 4 -28.50 -29.39 24.20
N LEU A 5 -29.35 -30.20 23.56
CA LEU A 5 -29.30 -30.47 22.13
C LEU A 5 -29.64 -29.19 21.32
N LEU A 6 -30.62 -28.42 21.80
CA LEU A 6 -31.01 -27.14 21.19
C LEU A 6 -29.90 -26.09 21.31
N VAL A 7 -29.20 -26.01 22.44
CA VAL A 7 -28.07 -25.10 22.63
C VAL A 7 -26.92 -25.42 21.66
N ILE A 8 -26.60 -26.70 21.46
CA ILE A 8 -25.53 -27.12 20.54
C ILE A 8 -25.89 -26.78 19.09
N VAL A 9 -27.15 -26.96 18.69
CA VAL A 9 -27.62 -26.60 17.34
C VAL A 9 -27.57 -25.09 17.11
N VAL A 10 -28.06 -24.29 18.06
CA VAL A 10 -28.03 -22.82 17.95
C VAL A 10 -26.59 -22.30 17.97
N ALA A 11 -25.72 -22.85 18.82
CA ALA A 11 -24.30 -22.50 18.85
C ALA A 11 -23.59 -22.85 17.52
N GLY A 12 -23.90 -24.00 16.93
CA GLY A 12 -23.38 -24.41 15.62
C GLY A 12 -23.79 -23.45 14.50
N ILE A 13 -25.05 -23.02 14.47
CA ILE A 13 -25.54 -22.05 13.48
C ILE A 13 -24.85 -20.68 13.65
N LEU A 14 -24.74 -20.20 14.89
CA LEU A 14 -24.10 -18.91 15.18
C LEU A 14 -22.61 -18.88 14.81
N MET A 15 -21.89 -20.00 14.98
CA MET A 15 -20.49 -20.11 14.56
C MET A 15 -20.32 -20.01 13.03
N THR A 16 -21.29 -20.47 12.24
CA THR A 16 -21.22 -20.35 10.77
C THR A 16 -21.49 -18.92 10.27
N MET A 17 -22.25 -18.13 11.03
CA MET A 17 -22.61 -16.74 10.67
C MET A 17 -21.57 -15.70 11.14
N GLY A 18 -20.58 -16.11 11.95
CA GLY A 18 -19.72 -15.19 12.70
C GLY A 18 -18.35 -14.89 12.09
N VAL A 19 -18.03 -15.29 10.85
CA VAL A 19 -16.71 -15.00 10.26
C VAL A 19 -16.77 -13.74 9.39
N PRO A 20 -16.33 -12.57 9.90
CA PRO A 20 -16.24 -11.35 9.09
C PRO A 20 -15.18 -11.51 7.99
N LYS A 21 -15.44 -10.89 6.83
CA LYS A 21 -14.48 -10.83 5.70
C LYS A 21 -13.35 -9.85 5.98
N SER A 22 -12.47 -10.17 6.94
CA SER A 22 -11.38 -9.30 7.39
C SER A 22 -10.30 -9.03 6.33
N SER A 23 -10.27 -9.79 5.23
CA SER A 23 -9.26 -9.63 4.18
C SER A 23 -9.35 -8.28 3.47
N THR A 24 -10.55 -7.78 3.16
CA THR A 24 -10.72 -6.52 2.43
C THR A 24 -10.32 -5.33 3.31
N THR A 25 -10.68 -5.37 4.60
CA THR A 25 -10.30 -4.33 5.57
C THR A 25 -8.78 -4.25 5.76
N LEU A 26 -8.11 -5.41 5.85
CA LEU A 26 -6.65 -5.46 5.95
C LEU A 26 -5.96 -4.93 4.69
N GLU A 27 -6.48 -5.26 3.51
CA GLU A 27 -5.91 -4.75 2.26
C GLU A 27 -6.17 -3.24 2.10
N ASN A 28 -7.35 -2.73 2.47
CA ASN A 28 -7.63 -1.29 2.53
C ASN A 28 -6.65 -0.57 3.45
N ALA A 29 -6.38 -1.11 4.64
CA ALA A 29 -5.38 -0.55 5.55
C ALA A 29 -3.97 -0.59 4.94
N GLY A 30 -3.65 -1.64 4.20
CA GLY A 30 -2.40 -1.77 3.44
C GLY A 30 -2.26 -0.72 2.35
N VAL A 31 -3.32 -0.48 1.57
CA VAL A 31 -3.38 0.55 0.53
C VAL A 31 -3.25 1.95 1.13
N ASN A 32 -4.00 2.26 2.20
CA ASN A 32 -3.91 3.55 2.89
C ASN A 32 -2.51 3.82 3.44
N LYS A 33 -1.85 2.79 3.99
CA LYS A 33 -0.46 2.87 4.41
C LYS A 33 0.49 3.09 3.22
N ALA A 34 0.27 2.40 2.10
CA ALA A 34 1.08 2.59 0.90
C ALA A 34 0.94 4.00 0.32
N VAL A 35 -0.27 4.56 0.35
CA VAL A 35 -0.58 5.95 -0.01
C VAL A 35 0.21 6.92 0.87
N ALA A 36 0.16 6.74 2.20
CA ALA A 36 0.91 7.58 3.12
C ALA A 36 2.44 7.47 2.91
N ASP A 37 2.94 6.25 2.69
CA ASP A 37 4.35 6.00 2.38
C ASP A 37 4.76 6.71 1.06
N MET A 38 3.92 6.65 0.01
CA MET A 38 4.14 7.34 -1.27
C MET A 38 4.16 8.86 -1.11
N GLN A 39 3.25 9.43 -0.30
CA GLN A 39 3.23 10.86 0.01
C GLN A 39 4.48 11.29 0.77
N SER A 40 4.96 10.48 1.71
CA SER A 40 6.23 10.73 2.40
C SER A 40 7.41 10.77 1.42
N ILE A 41 7.50 9.79 0.51
CA ILE A 41 8.53 9.77 -0.53
C ILE A 41 8.42 11.00 -1.45
N TRP A 42 7.20 11.40 -1.82
CA TRP A 42 6.95 12.58 -2.66
C TRP A 42 7.44 13.87 -2.00
N LEU A 43 7.15 14.07 -0.71
CA LEU A 43 7.64 15.22 0.04
C LEU A 43 9.18 15.23 0.11
N SER A 44 9.80 14.08 0.34
CA SER A 44 11.27 13.95 0.34
C SER A 44 11.88 14.27 -1.03
N GLN A 45 11.24 13.84 -2.13
CA GLN A 45 11.66 14.20 -3.49
C GLN A 45 11.55 15.70 -3.76
N ARG A 46 10.48 16.34 -3.27
CA ARG A 46 10.29 17.78 -3.42
C ARG A 46 11.36 18.55 -2.66
N ARG A 47 11.69 18.10 -1.45
CA ARG A 47 12.80 18.67 -0.66
C ARG A 47 14.15 18.49 -1.38
N TYR A 48 14.43 17.30 -1.89
CA TYR A 48 15.63 17.03 -2.68
C TYR A 48 15.74 17.95 -3.91
N ARG A 49 14.63 18.17 -4.63
CA ARG A 49 14.61 19.08 -5.79
C ARG A 49 14.86 20.53 -5.39
N MET A 50 14.38 20.98 -4.24
CA MET A 50 14.66 22.33 -3.75
C MET A 50 16.15 22.53 -3.45
N GLU A 51 16.85 21.46 -3.05
CA GLU A 51 18.27 21.53 -2.66
C GLU A 51 19.23 21.31 -3.83
N TYR A 52 18.96 20.35 -4.71
CA TYR A 52 19.86 19.97 -5.82
C TYR A 52 19.35 20.36 -7.21
N GLY A 53 18.14 20.94 -7.33
CA GLY A 53 17.54 21.33 -8.60
C GLY A 53 17.07 20.17 -9.50
N THR A 54 17.28 18.92 -9.08
CA THR A 54 16.87 17.70 -9.80
C THR A 54 16.12 16.75 -8.87
N PHE A 55 15.38 15.78 -9.41
CA PHE A 55 14.81 14.69 -8.63
C PHE A 55 15.86 13.61 -8.35
N ALA A 56 15.72 12.91 -7.21
CA ALA A 56 16.63 11.84 -6.85
C ALA A 56 16.38 10.61 -7.74
N PRO A 57 17.44 9.98 -8.30
CA PRO A 57 17.31 8.87 -9.25
C PRO A 57 16.85 7.57 -8.59
N SER A 58 16.96 7.46 -7.27
CA SER A 58 16.59 6.25 -6.54
C SER A 58 16.21 6.53 -5.09
N MET A 59 15.51 5.57 -4.47
CA MET A 59 15.18 5.62 -3.04
C MET A 59 16.44 5.62 -2.17
N LYS A 60 17.47 4.90 -2.61
CA LYS A 60 18.75 4.81 -1.90
C LYS A 60 19.44 6.17 -1.80
N ALA A 61 19.37 6.97 -2.87
CA ALA A 61 19.90 8.34 -2.86
C ALA A 61 19.18 9.21 -1.82
N LEU A 62 17.85 9.15 -1.75
CA LEU A 62 17.09 9.89 -0.73
C LEU A 62 17.45 9.49 0.70
N VAL A 63 17.73 8.21 0.93
CA VAL A 63 18.10 7.69 2.26
C VAL A 63 19.53 8.06 2.62
N GLN A 64 20.46 8.00 1.67
CA GLN A 64 21.87 8.37 1.89
C GLN A 64 22.03 9.84 2.25
N GLU A 65 21.26 10.70 1.59
CA GLU A 65 21.25 12.16 1.85
C GLU A 65 20.37 12.54 3.06
N GLY A 66 19.74 11.57 3.74
CA GLY A 66 18.97 11.81 4.96
C GLY A 66 17.57 12.40 4.75
N PHE A 67 17.07 12.50 3.52
CA PHE A 67 15.70 12.95 3.24
C PHE A 67 14.64 11.89 3.57
N LEU A 68 15.04 10.62 3.69
CA LEU A 68 14.15 9.50 3.90
C LEU A 68 14.76 8.51 4.91
N HIS A 69 13.94 7.91 5.76
CA HIS A 69 14.44 7.04 6.81
C HIS A 69 14.89 5.67 6.26
N GLN A 70 15.91 5.05 6.87
CA GLN A 70 16.43 3.74 6.40
C GLN A 70 15.40 2.60 6.48
N THR A 71 14.33 2.78 7.25
CA THR A 71 13.24 1.82 7.37
C THR A 71 12.65 1.48 6.01
N PHE A 72 12.54 2.43 5.08
CA PHE A 72 12.01 2.18 3.73
C PHE A 72 12.83 1.19 2.89
N LEU A 73 14.12 0.97 3.22
CA LEU A 73 14.97 -0.02 2.53
C LEU A 73 14.96 -1.40 3.19
N LYS A 74 14.58 -1.48 4.47
CA LYS A 74 14.65 -2.71 5.28
C LYS A 74 13.27 -3.30 5.59
N LYS A 75 12.19 -2.61 5.24
CA LYS A 75 10.82 -3.02 5.56
C LYS A 75 10.40 -4.16 4.64
N ARG A 76 9.92 -5.24 5.25
CA ARG A 76 9.25 -6.33 4.54
C ARG A 76 7.80 -5.91 4.27
N ASP A 77 7.64 -4.89 3.44
CA ASP A 77 6.31 -4.38 3.10
C ASP A 77 5.68 -5.21 1.96
N PRO A 78 4.34 -5.31 1.97
CA PRO A 78 3.57 -5.88 0.87
C PRO A 78 3.68 -5.09 -0.45
N PHE A 79 4.23 -3.88 -0.41
CA PHE A 79 4.35 -2.97 -1.55
C PHE A 79 5.83 -2.67 -1.83
N GLU A 80 6.20 -2.78 -3.10
CA GLU A 80 7.48 -2.33 -3.63
C GLU A 80 7.35 -0.93 -4.23
N TYR A 81 8.15 0.01 -3.72
CA TYR A 81 8.16 1.39 -4.19
C TYR A 81 9.26 1.63 -5.22
N LYS A 82 8.89 2.21 -6.37
CA LYS A 82 9.80 2.57 -7.45
C LYS A 82 9.64 4.04 -7.80
N ILE A 83 10.76 4.76 -7.84
CA ILE A 83 10.80 6.14 -8.30
C ILE A 83 11.09 6.13 -9.80
N LEU A 84 10.16 6.66 -10.57
CA LEU A 84 10.23 6.89 -12.01
C LEU A 84 10.41 8.40 -12.24
N ALA A 85 11.57 8.93 -11.87
CA ALA A 85 11.89 10.33 -12.10
C ALA A 85 12.56 10.50 -13.48
N LYS A 86 12.07 11.44 -14.28
CA LYS A 86 12.82 11.98 -15.43
C LYS A 86 13.46 13.31 -15.03
N SER A 87 14.74 13.48 -15.37
CA SER A 87 15.59 14.64 -15.04
C SER A 87 14.99 16.02 -15.37
N ARG A 88 13.96 16.11 -16.21
CA ARG A 88 13.32 17.38 -16.65
C ARG A 88 11.86 17.52 -16.21
N GLY A 89 11.59 17.41 -14.91
CA GLY A 89 10.30 17.87 -14.36
C GLY A 89 9.13 16.91 -14.55
N ARG A 90 9.37 15.59 -14.49
CA ARG A 90 8.29 14.61 -14.30
C ARG A 90 8.72 13.61 -13.24
N LEU A 91 8.12 13.72 -12.07
CA LEU A 91 8.20 12.71 -11.01
C LEU A 91 6.99 11.78 -11.12
N LYS A 92 7.25 10.47 -11.13
CA LYS A 92 6.22 9.46 -10.85
C LYS A 92 6.76 8.51 -9.79
N ILE A 93 5.95 8.20 -8.79
CA ILE A 93 6.25 7.20 -7.77
C ILE A 93 5.27 6.07 -7.97
N ARG A 94 5.74 4.84 -8.08
CA ARG A 94 4.87 3.67 -8.25
C ARG A 94 5.02 2.74 -7.05
N ALA A 95 3.91 2.38 -6.42
CA ALA A 95 3.85 1.28 -5.46
C ALA A 95 3.23 0.06 -6.15
N ILE A 96 3.96 -1.05 -6.15
CA ILE A 96 3.51 -2.31 -6.76
C ILE A 96 3.25 -3.30 -5.63
N ARG A 97 2.08 -3.92 -5.60
CA ARG A 97 1.81 -4.97 -4.60
C ARG A 97 2.70 -6.19 -4.88
N ALA A 98 3.73 -6.37 -4.05
CA ALA A 98 4.67 -7.48 -4.10
C ALA A 98 4.31 -8.47 -2.97
N GLY A 99 3.39 -9.39 -3.27
CA GLY A 99 3.05 -10.48 -2.36
C GLY A 99 2.08 -11.42 -3.05
N GLY A 100 2.40 -12.73 -3.06
CA GLY A 100 1.63 -13.78 -3.74
C GLY A 100 0.27 -14.10 -3.12
N GLY A 101 -0.41 -13.12 -2.54
CA GLY A 101 -1.81 -13.24 -2.12
C GLY A 101 -2.76 -13.09 -3.31
N SER A 102 -4.07 -13.13 -3.05
CA SER A 102 -5.08 -12.99 -4.12
C SER A 102 -5.24 -11.55 -4.64
N TRP A 103 -4.63 -10.58 -3.96
CA TRP A 103 -4.64 -9.15 -4.31
C TRP A 103 -3.40 -8.76 -5.12
N GLY A 104 -3.60 -8.04 -6.22
CA GLY A 104 -2.53 -7.56 -7.09
C GLY A 104 -2.89 -6.23 -7.75
N GLY A 105 -1.87 -5.46 -8.13
CA GLY A 105 -2.06 -4.18 -8.79
C GLY A 105 -0.93 -3.20 -8.48
N SER A 106 -1.14 -1.95 -8.87
CA SER A 106 -0.20 -0.88 -8.61
C SER A 106 -0.89 0.46 -8.44
N LEU A 107 -0.33 1.28 -7.56
CA LEU A 107 -0.67 2.67 -7.37
C LEU A 107 0.45 3.54 -7.95
N THR A 108 0.10 4.65 -8.56
CA THR A 108 1.05 5.63 -9.10
C THR A 108 0.68 6.99 -8.55
N LEU A 109 1.65 7.67 -7.97
CA LEU A 109 1.55 9.05 -7.51
C LEU A 109 2.34 9.93 -8.49
N ASP A 110 1.74 11.03 -8.92
CA ASP A 110 2.32 11.95 -9.89
C ASP A 110 3.05 13.15 -9.23
N GLU A 111 3.45 14.13 -10.04
CA GLU A 111 4.15 15.31 -9.49
C GLU A 111 3.22 16.25 -8.70
N MET A 112 1.92 16.23 -8.98
CA MET A 112 0.91 17.04 -8.33
C MET A 112 0.48 16.45 -6.98
N GLY A 113 0.80 15.18 -6.75
CA GLY A 113 0.39 14.43 -5.56
C GLY A 113 -0.89 13.65 -5.76
N ASP A 114 -1.40 13.61 -7.00
CA ASP A 114 -2.56 12.80 -7.38
C ASP A 114 -2.15 11.34 -7.45
N ILE A 115 -2.98 10.48 -6.85
CA ILE A 115 -2.76 9.04 -6.76
C ILE A 115 -3.77 8.34 -7.66
N GLU A 116 -3.26 7.59 -8.62
CA GLU A 116 -4.04 6.80 -9.56
C GLU A 116 -3.69 5.32 -9.43
N GLY A 117 -4.64 4.46 -9.79
CA GLY A 117 -4.44 3.02 -9.86
C GLY A 117 -5.39 2.28 -8.94
N LYS A 118 -5.28 0.95 -8.99
CA LYS A 118 -6.16 0.07 -8.24
C LYS A 118 -5.44 -1.20 -7.85
N ILE A 119 -5.84 -1.75 -6.71
CA ILE A 119 -5.48 -3.08 -6.27
C ILE A 119 -6.72 -3.95 -6.41
N THR A 120 -6.62 -5.06 -7.14
CA THR A 120 -7.72 -5.96 -7.44
C THR A 120 -7.47 -7.36 -6.89
N ASP A 121 -8.50 -7.96 -6.32
CA ASP A 121 -8.54 -9.38 -5.97
C ASP A 121 -8.95 -10.22 -7.19
N GLY A 122 -8.55 -11.50 -7.25
CA GLY A 122 -9.01 -12.48 -8.24
C GLY A 122 -10.54 -12.73 -8.24
N ARG A 123 -11.26 -12.18 -7.26
CA ARG A 123 -12.73 -12.19 -7.17
C ARG A 123 -13.40 -10.93 -7.74
N GLY A 124 -12.63 -10.00 -8.30
CA GLY A 124 -13.14 -8.76 -8.92
C GLY A 124 -13.40 -7.61 -7.93
N GLN A 125 -13.03 -7.74 -6.66
CA GLN A 125 -13.03 -6.61 -5.73
C GLN A 125 -11.85 -5.68 -6.05
N SER A 126 -12.12 -4.38 -6.17
CA SER A 126 -11.10 -3.36 -6.40
C SER A 126 -11.04 -2.38 -5.24
N ILE A 127 -9.83 -2.02 -4.85
CA ILE A 127 -9.53 -0.95 -3.90
C ILE A 127 -8.84 0.15 -4.67
N GLU A 128 -9.43 1.33 -4.60
CA GLU A 128 -8.90 2.58 -5.15
C GLU A 128 -8.56 3.51 -3.97
N PRO A 129 -7.50 4.33 -4.11
CA PRO A 129 -7.02 5.23 -3.05
C PRO A 129 -7.96 6.39 -2.75
#